data_AF-A0AAW0A1R6-F1
#
_entry.id   AF-A0AAW0A1R6-F1
#
_cell.length_a   1.000
_cell.length_b   1.000
_cell.length_c   1.000
_cell.angle_alpha   90.00
_cell.angle_beta   90.00
_cell.angle_gamma   90.00
#
_symmetry.space_group_name_H-M   'P 1'
#
loop_
_entity.id
_entity.type
_entity.pdbx_description
1 polymer ?
#
loop_
_entity_poly.entity_id
_entity_poly.type
_entity_poly.pdbx_seq_one_letter_code
_entity_poly.pdbx_strand_id
1 'polypeptide(L)'
;MSNVDAVLGHSSSSNTQSTSSEHIESFPRAAAESDLLSIGRDERVSEVSSKSSIEPSLALDDDDEHDLPELDSDDDNLEEDINTDSEPSQSRCPSPTPSIDGDEELDPDELKAGTTDSAESPQVLRTRALRQTLEQLSEDEIERRMLANLEALKNTGFDLALMLDFLCDGKYTTRNATIRYARTALMCSDELPNIFRCCLKPPRWSASAKKKRATGGRKGLAPVAVDWCLEVMHKEMDALGPLLTTDTATDVRAESLTGFTFLELHARMSVVAPTLVQFMDSLPRRRSSPVITVTTISQLMYQNNWSNNRLQKTFSIYFKFKGLTAKGFDVLHALGLVMSHSWISKAIRRMSRMTLDELRELVQKYPWVLTYDNVVILFKIFSQRLENLQKLTSGTAATAYLKPGATPLPASATQDLKEQRAANLDSPITIRRVLDLAAVGNKKLRPYYAWLLLAALIHSPDFDLSTYKFKDHTLLQKPPPLNPLPIGKDAKSMQFLLSSVNQPEASRVKIDATCTITSAIITCASSFWSTLFKCKIWSVVDWAGAWVCGLTFGSHD
;
A
#
# COMPACT_ATOMS: atom_id res chain seq x y z
N MET A 1 -56.68 -26.08 36.98
CA MET A 1 -58.07 -25.65 36.74
C MET A 1 -58.14 -25.13 35.31
N SER A 2 -58.98 -25.78 34.47
CA SER A 2 -59.53 -25.39 33.14
C SER A 2 -58.57 -24.65 32.17
N ASN A 3 -58.03 -25.23 31.09
CA ASN A 3 -58.59 -26.05 29.99
C ASN A 3 -59.64 -25.33 29.11
N VAL A 4 -59.62 -25.65 27.81
CA VAL A 4 -60.46 -25.24 26.64
C VAL A 4 -59.75 -24.24 25.71
N ASP A 5 -59.59 -24.43 24.39
CA ASP A 5 -59.70 -25.59 23.50
C ASP A 5 -59.01 -25.26 22.15
N ALA A 6 -58.62 -26.32 21.46
CA ALA A 6 -58.12 -26.34 20.09
C ALA A 6 -59.26 -26.28 19.05
N VAL A 7 -59.01 -25.71 17.86
CA VAL A 7 -59.71 -26.10 16.61
C VAL A 7 -58.75 -26.08 15.41
N LEU A 8 -58.72 -27.23 14.74
CA LEU A 8 -58.12 -27.61 13.45
C LEU A 8 -58.71 -26.74 12.31
N GLY A 9 -58.07 -26.36 11.20
CA GLY A 9 -57.21 -27.10 10.28
C GLY A 9 -57.77 -26.90 8.86
N HIS A 10 -56.92 -26.55 7.87
CA HIS A 10 -56.94 -27.12 6.50
C HIS A 10 -55.85 -26.53 5.60
N SER A 11 -54.92 -27.41 5.25
CA SER A 11 -54.29 -27.62 3.94
C SER A 11 -54.57 -26.63 2.80
N SER A 12 -53.50 -26.07 2.23
CA SER A 12 -53.36 -25.87 0.78
C SER A 12 -51.88 -25.94 0.40
N SER A 13 -51.60 -26.90 -0.46
CA SER A 13 -50.35 -27.20 -1.14
C SER A 13 -49.95 -26.10 -2.13
N SER A 14 -48.67 -25.72 -2.14
CA SER A 14 -48.02 -25.27 -3.37
C SER A 14 -46.54 -25.61 -3.34
N ASN A 15 -46.19 -26.60 -4.17
CA ASN A 15 -44.86 -26.88 -4.68
C ASN A 15 -44.17 -25.60 -5.16
N THR A 16 -42.95 -25.35 -4.69
CA THR A 16 -41.91 -24.72 -5.51
C THR A 16 -40.59 -25.43 -5.22
N GLN A 17 -40.15 -26.21 -6.20
CA GLN A 17 -38.77 -26.66 -6.32
C GLN A 17 -37.90 -25.43 -6.59
N SER A 18 -36.90 -25.18 -5.73
CA SER A 18 -35.75 -24.38 -6.09
C SER A 18 -34.48 -25.19 -5.78
N THR A 19 -33.96 -25.81 -6.83
CA THR A 19 -32.61 -26.33 -6.91
C THR A 19 -31.63 -25.14 -6.92
N SER A 20 -30.87 -24.96 -5.85
CA SER A 20 -29.62 -24.19 -5.88
C SER A 20 -28.55 -24.97 -5.15
N SER A 21 -27.81 -25.72 -5.95
CA SER A 21 -26.53 -26.35 -5.62
C SER A 21 -25.52 -25.27 -5.26
N GLU A 22 -25.23 -25.08 -3.97
CA GLU A 22 -24.03 -24.37 -3.54
C GLU A 22 -22.82 -25.31 -3.67
N HIS A 23 -22.05 -25.09 -4.75
CA HIS A 23 -20.68 -25.56 -4.88
C HIS A 23 -19.83 -24.94 -3.77
N ILE A 24 -19.54 -25.70 -2.72
CA ILE A 24 -18.45 -25.40 -1.80
C ILE A 24 -17.17 -25.85 -2.51
N GLU A 25 -16.44 -24.90 -3.11
CA GLU A 25 -15.07 -25.12 -3.55
C GLU A 25 -14.19 -25.37 -2.31
N SER A 26 -13.89 -26.64 -2.09
CA SER A 26 -12.84 -27.10 -1.19
C SER A 26 -11.48 -26.65 -1.73
N PHE A 27 -10.85 -25.68 -1.06
CA PHE A 27 -9.43 -25.38 -1.27
C PHE A 27 -8.56 -26.61 -0.96
N PRO A 28 -7.71 -27.08 -1.88
CA PRO A 28 -6.75 -28.13 -1.57
C PRO A 28 -5.65 -27.56 -0.69
N ARG A 29 -5.56 -28.12 0.52
CA ARG A 29 -4.45 -27.92 1.45
C ARG A 29 -3.25 -28.69 0.87
N ALA A 30 -2.36 -27.99 0.18
CA ALA A 30 -1.12 -28.56 -0.32
C ALA A 30 -0.23 -28.97 0.86
N ALA A 31 -0.08 -30.28 1.01
CA ALA A 31 1.04 -30.89 1.72
C ALA A 31 2.31 -30.57 0.91
N ALA A 32 3.20 -29.78 1.46
CA ALA A 32 4.57 -29.70 1.01
C ALA A 32 5.43 -30.39 2.06
N GLU A 33 6.04 -31.47 1.60
CA GLU A 33 6.85 -32.41 2.34
C GLU A 33 8.05 -31.75 3.02
N SER A 34 8.34 -32.32 4.18
CA SER A 34 9.60 -32.25 4.89
C SER A 34 10.73 -32.81 4.03
N ASP A 35 11.62 -31.96 3.53
CA ASP A 35 12.96 -32.35 3.09
C ASP A 35 13.86 -31.11 3.13
N LEU A 36 14.61 -30.94 4.23
CA LEU A 36 15.85 -30.14 4.33
C LEU A 36 16.38 -30.14 5.78
N LEU A 37 16.74 -31.31 6.31
CA LEU A 37 17.64 -31.43 7.47
C LEU A 37 18.50 -32.69 7.34
N SER A 38 19.54 -32.63 6.51
CA SER A 38 20.70 -33.52 6.63
C SER A 38 21.91 -32.92 5.89
N ILE A 39 22.62 -31.98 6.52
CA ILE A 39 24.03 -31.76 6.21
C ILE A 39 24.81 -32.29 7.41
N GLY A 40 25.37 -33.48 7.21
CA GLY A 40 26.19 -34.17 8.17
C GLY A 40 27.44 -33.39 8.50
N ARG A 41 27.73 -33.31 9.81
CA ARG A 41 29.09 -33.21 10.33
C ARG A 41 29.77 -34.54 10.04
N ASP A 42 30.75 -34.54 9.15
CA ASP A 42 31.78 -35.58 9.12
C ASP A 42 33.09 -34.96 9.61
N GLU A 43 33.44 -35.33 10.84
CA GLU A 43 34.80 -35.29 11.33
C GLU A 43 35.58 -36.42 10.64
N ARG A 44 36.58 -36.08 9.83
CA ARG A 44 37.71 -36.98 9.59
C ARG A 44 39.03 -36.24 9.65
N VAL A 45 39.73 -36.57 10.74
CA VAL A 45 41.17 -36.50 10.92
C VAL A 45 41.86 -37.33 9.84
N SER A 46 42.80 -36.72 9.11
CA SER A 46 43.99 -37.41 8.63
C SER A 46 45.09 -36.41 8.28
N GLU A 47 46.20 -36.55 8.98
CA GLU A 47 47.51 -35.98 8.69
C GLU A 47 47.95 -36.28 7.24
N VAL A 48 48.75 -35.40 6.64
CA VAL A 48 50.05 -35.71 6.03
C VAL A 48 50.70 -34.42 5.49
N SER A 49 51.80 -34.05 6.14
CA SER A 49 53.06 -33.50 5.64
C SER A 49 53.16 -33.09 4.16
N SER A 50 53.50 -31.82 3.90
CA SER A 50 54.73 -31.48 3.14
C SER A 50 55.01 -29.97 3.06
N LYS A 51 56.31 -29.69 3.09
CA LYS A 51 57.04 -28.42 3.09
C LYS A 51 56.78 -27.56 1.84
N SER A 52 56.79 -26.22 1.99
CA SER A 52 57.84 -25.37 1.38
C SER A 52 57.71 -23.91 1.81
N SER A 53 58.86 -23.38 2.21
CA SER A 53 59.20 -22.01 2.57
C SER A 53 58.78 -20.96 1.54
N ILE A 54 58.56 -19.72 2.00
CA ILE A 54 59.13 -18.44 1.48
C ILE A 54 58.63 -17.32 2.41
N GLU A 55 59.55 -16.71 3.16
CA GLU A 55 59.38 -15.37 3.75
C GLU A 55 59.49 -14.30 2.63
N PRO A 56 58.99 -13.08 2.84
CA PRO A 56 59.88 -12.08 3.42
C PRO A 56 59.23 -11.19 4.48
N SER A 57 60.09 -10.84 5.43
CA SER A 57 60.02 -9.75 6.39
C SER A 57 59.69 -8.39 5.76
N LEU A 58 58.87 -7.61 6.46
CA LEU A 58 58.96 -6.14 6.51
C LEU A 58 58.35 -5.69 7.84
N ALA A 59 59.23 -5.23 8.72
CA ALA A 59 58.92 -4.44 9.91
C ALA A 59 58.67 -2.97 9.51
N LEU A 60 58.43 -2.12 10.51
CA LEU A 60 58.19 -0.66 10.52
C LEU A 60 56.69 -0.31 10.51
N ASP A 61 56.16 0.58 11.33
CA ASP A 61 56.64 1.32 12.52
C ASP A 61 55.37 1.78 13.26
N ASP A 62 55.47 1.89 14.58
CA ASP A 62 54.53 2.60 15.45
C ASP A 62 54.57 4.12 15.17
N ASP A 63 53.57 4.84 15.71
CA ASP A 63 53.41 6.29 15.80
C ASP A 63 52.54 6.98 14.73
N ASP A 64 51.30 7.33 15.10
CA ASP A 64 50.86 8.74 15.19
C ASP A 64 49.36 8.81 15.56
N GLU A 65 49.10 8.98 16.85
CA GLU A 65 47.83 9.50 17.38
C GLU A 65 47.66 10.96 16.94
N HIS A 66 46.71 11.22 16.06
CA HIS A 66 46.20 12.56 15.83
C HIS A 66 44.88 12.77 16.57
N ASP A 67 44.97 13.52 17.66
CA ASP A 67 43.88 14.22 18.32
C ASP A 67 43.05 15.03 17.30
N LEU A 68 41.77 14.69 17.18
CA LEU A 68 40.77 15.54 16.55
C LEU A 68 39.84 16.09 17.63
N PRO A 69 39.53 17.40 17.61
CA PRO A 69 38.80 18.07 18.68
C PRO A 69 37.36 17.58 18.77
N GLU A 70 36.95 17.33 20.01
CA GLU A 70 35.57 17.09 20.44
C GLU A 70 34.67 18.22 19.93
N LEU A 71 33.71 17.86 19.08
CA LEU A 71 32.56 18.71 18.79
C LEU A 71 31.46 18.34 19.79
N ASP A 72 31.12 19.33 20.61
CA ASP A 72 30.05 19.32 21.59
C ASP A 72 28.77 18.69 21.02
N SER A 73 28.28 17.65 21.71
CA SER A 73 27.00 17.02 21.41
C SER A 73 25.88 17.83 22.03
N ASP A 74 25.02 18.38 21.18
CA ASP A 74 23.75 18.98 21.56
C ASP A 74 22.87 17.96 22.30
N ASP A 75 22.46 18.39 23.49
CA ASP A 75 21.54 17.73 24.41
C ASP A 75 20.10 17.81 23.83
N ASP A 76 19.57 16.69 23.35
CA ASP A 76 18.16 16.56 22.92
C ASP A 76 17.22 16.54 24.14
N ASN A 77 17.12 17.68 24.82
CA ASN A 77 16.08 17.95 25.79
C ASN A 77 14.79 18.32 25.03
N LEU A 78 13.97 17.33 24.69
CA LEU A 78 12.69 17.50 23.97
C LEU A 78 11.56 18.06 24.86
N GLU A 79 11.85 19.09 25.66
CA GLU A 79 10.82 19.94 26.27
C GLU A 79 10.82 21.31 25.60
N GLU A 80 9.71 21.56 24.90
CA GLU A 80 9.14 22.87 24.54
C GLU A 80 10.06 23.90 23.86
N ASP A 81 10.07 23.85 22.52
CA ASP A 81 10.00 25.07 21.73
C ASP A 81 8.90 24.94 20.68
N ILE A 82 7.79 25.65 20.92
CA ILE A 82 6.84 26.05 19.89
C ILE A 82 7.54 27.16 19.09
N ASN A 83 8.54 26.79 18.30
CA ASN A 83 9.00 27.63 17.22
C ASN A 83 8.10 27.38 16.02
N THR A 84 7.46 28.46 15.59
CA THR A 84 6.71 28.58 14.35
C THR A 84 7.73 28.58 13.21
N ASP A 85 8.32 27.42 12.96
CA ASP A 85 9.19 27.23 11.81
C ASP A 85 8.33 27.27 10.55
N SER A 86 8.39 28.43 9.93
CA SER A 86 7.96 28.70 8.57
C SER A 86 8.54 27.61 7.67
N GLU A 87 7.68 26.95 6.92
CA GLU A 87 8.07 25.98 5.90
C GLU A 87 9.23 26.56 5.06
N PRO A 88 10.26 25.75 4.72
CA PRO A 88 11.28 26.19 3.79
C PRO A 88 10.56 26.58 2.51
N SER A 89 10.65 27.88 2.20
CA SER A 89 10.08 28.53 1.03
C SER A 89 10.24 27.63 -0.17
N GLN A 90 9.08 27.19 -0.69
CA GLN A 90 8.92 26.50 -1.95
C GLN A 90 9.87 27.09 -2.98
N SER A 91 10.88 26.32 -3.37
CA SER A 91 11.64 26.57 -4.59
C SER A 91 10.63 26.47 -5.74
N ARG A 92 10.03 27.62 -6.08
CA ARG A 92 9.24 27.80 -7.30
C ARG A 92 10.12 27.40 -8.46
N CYS A 93 9.78 26.30 -9.12
CA CYS A 93 10.14 26.13 -10.51
C CYS A 93 9.67 27.38 -11.28
N PRO A 94 10.51 27.96 -12.14
CA PRO A 94 10.14 29.16 -12.88
C PRO A 94 8.88 28.88 -13.70
N SER A 95 7.88 29.72 -13.50
CA SER A 95 6.66 29.75 -14.31
C SER A 95 7.04 30.05 -15.77
N PRO A 96 6.43 29.40 -16.77
CA PRO A 96 6.63 29.78 -18.15
C PRO A 96 6.09 31.20 -18.37
N THR A 97 6.89 32.04 -19.01
CA THR A 97 6.48 33.36 -19.52
C THR A 97 5.31 33.26 -20.50
N PRO A 98 4.45 34.29 -20.60
CA PRO A 98 3.31 34.29 -21.50
C PRO A 98 3.75 34.58 -22.95
N SER A 99 3.61 33.60 -23.85
CA SER A 99 3.48 33.79 -25.30
C SER A 99 1.98 33.82 -25.60
N ILE A 100 1.34 34.96 -25.86
CA ILE A 100 1.25 35.66 -27.16
C ILE A 100 1.01 34.70 -28.34
N ASP A 101 -0.28 34.54 -28.61
CA ASP A 101 -0.99 34.41 -29.87
C ASP A 101 -0.53 33.38 -30.91
N GLY A 102 -1.34 32.32 -31.02
CA GLY A 102 -2.19 32.17 -32.22
C GLY A 102 -1.69 31.23 -33.30
N ASP A 103 -1.59 29.95 -32.99
CA ASP A 103 -1.72 28.87 -33.98
C ASP A 103 -2.70 27.83 -33.41
N GLU A 104 -3.84 27.64 -34.08
CA GLU A 104 -4.79 26.56 -33.81
C GLU A 104 -4.10 25.21 -34.09
N GLU A 105 -3.41 24.69 -33.08
CA GLU A 105 -2.90 23.33 -33.06
C GLU A 105 -4.09 22.38 -32.82
N LEU A 106 -4.40 21.56 -33.83
CA LEU A 106 -5.47 20.57 -33.78
C LEU A 106 -5.23 19.60 -32.62
N ASP A 107 -6.17 19.58 -31.69
CA ASP A 107 -6.19 18.76 -30.48
C ASP A 107 -6.06 17.26 -30.83
N PRO A 108 -4.90 16.61 -30.55
CA PRO A 108 -4.69 15.20 -30.90
C PRO A 108 -5.43 14.23 -29.96
N ASP A 109 -6.14 14.71 -28.94
CA ASP A 109 -6.82 13.89 -27.94
C ASP A 109 -8.26 13.45 -28.33
N GLU A 110 -8.71 13.73 -29.55
CA GLU A 110 -10.00 13.22 -30.07
C GLU A 110 -9.92 11.82 -30.72
N LEU A 111 -8.82 11.09 -30.54
CA LEU A 111 -8.69 9.66 -30.87
C LEU A 111 -9.25 8.78 -29.73
N LYS A 112 -10.55 8.91 -29.44
CA LYS A 112 -11.24 7.92 -28.61
C LYS A 112 -11.33 6.60 -29.35
N ALA A 113 -10.86 5.55 -28.68
CA ALA A 113 -10.90 4.15 -29.07
C ALA A 113 -12.35 3.66 -29.32
N GLY A 114 -12.91 4.01 -30.46
CA GLY A 114 -13.97 3.23 -31.08
C GLY A 114 -13.34 1.99 -31.69
N THR A 115 -13.70 0.82 -31.19
CA THR A 115 -13.49 -0.48 -31.86
C THR A 115 -14.37 -0.57 -33.12
N THR A 116 -14.26 0.41 -34.02
CA THR A 116 -14.61 0.19 -35.42
C THR A 116 -13.53 -0.74 -35.96
N ASP A 117 -13.93 -1.88 -36.52
CA ASP A 117 -13.05 -2.72 -37.34
C ASP A 117 -12.28 -1.82 -38.30
N SER A 118 -11.03 -1.50 -37.93
CA SER A 118 -10.25 -0.49 -38.60
C SER A 118 -9.86 -1.07 -39.94
N ALA A 119 -10.67 -0.80 -40.96
CA ALA A 119 -10.37 -1.14 -42.34
C ALA A 119 -8.92 -0.75 -42.62
N GLU A 120 -8.09 -1.75 -42.92
CA GLU A 120 -6.66 -1.54 -43.15
C GLU A 120 -6.48 -0.46 -44.22
N SER A 121 -5.55 0.47 -43.99
CA SER A 121 -5.34 1.56 -44.93
C SER A 121 -5.02 1.01 -46.33
N PRO A 122 -5.60 1.57 -47.42
CA PRO A 122 -5.31 1.12 -48.79
C PRO A 122 -3.81 1.11 -49.13
N GLN A 123 -3.04 1.97 -48.47
CA GLN A 123 -1.59 2.06 -48.56
C GLN A 123 -0.92 0.77 -48.09
N VAL A 124 -1.32 0.24 -46.93
CA VAL A 124 -0.77 -0.99 -46.35
C VAL A 124 -1.11 -2.19 -47.24
N LEU A 125 -2.37 -2.27 -47.71
CA LEU A 125 -2.80 -3.33 -48.63
C LEU A 125 -1.97 -3.33 -49.93
N ARG A 126 -1.71 -2.15 -50.50
CA ARG A 126 -0.87 -2.01 -51.69
C ARG A 126 0.57 -2.45 -51.43
N THR A 127 1.17 -2.02 -50.30
CA THR A 127 2.54 -2.41 -49.94
C THR A 127 2.65 -3.93 -49.76
N ARG A 128 1.68 -4.56 -49.10
CA ARG A 128 1.62 -6.03 -48.95
C ARG A 128 1.47 -6.75 -50.29
N ALA A 129 0.60 -6.27 -51.17
CA ALA A 129 0.46 -6.84 -52.52
C ALA A 129 1.75 -6.74 -53.35
N LEU A 130 2.43 -5.59 -53.27
CA LEU A 130 3.73 -5.40 -53.92
C LEU A 130 4.79 -6.33 -53.32
N ARG A 131 4.80 -6.51 -52.00
CA ARG A 131 5.71 -7.43 -51.33
C ARG A 131 5.49 -8.88 -51.76
N GLN A 132 4.24 -9.35 -51.82
CA GLN A 132 3.92 -10.68 -52.33
C GLN A 132 4.38 -10.86 -53.78
N THR A 133 4.27 -9.82 -54.60
CA THR A 133 4.78 -9.84 -55.98
C THR A 133 6.30 -9.90 -56.00
N LEU A 134 6.99 -9.17 -55.13
CA LEU A 134 8.45 -9.18 -55.01
C LEU A 134 8.97 -10.52 -54.49
N GLU A 135 8.26 -11.19 -53.59
CA GLU A 135 8.60 -12.52 -53.07
C GLU A 135 8.56 -13.62 -54.16
N GLN A 136 7.87 -13.38 -55.28
CA GLN A 136 7.86 -14.28 -56.44
C GLN A 136 9.02 -14.05 -57.41
N LEU A 137 9.78 -12.96 -57.26
CA LEU A 137 10.91 -12.63 -58.13
C LEU A 137 12.20 -13.27 -57.61
N SER A 138 13.14 -13.53 -58.51
CA SER A 138 14.49 -13.97 -58.12
C SER A 138 15.27 -12.86 -57.43
N GLU A 139 16.22 -13.22 -56.56
CA GLU A 139 17.10 -12.24 -55.89
C GLU A 139 17.82 -11.32 -56.90
N ASP A 140 18.29 -11.87 -58.03
CA ASP A 140 18.94 -11.12 -59.11
C ASP A 140 18.00 -10.09 -59.77
N GLU A 141 16.71 -10.41 -59.89
CA GLU A 141 15.70 -9.50 -60.44
C GLU A 141 15.43 -8.35 -59.46
N ILE A 142 15.33 -8.66 -58.17
CA ILE A 142 15.16 -7.66 -57.11
C ILE A 142 16.38 -6.73 -57.07
N GLU A 143 17.59 -7.28 -57.10
CA GLU A 143 18.83 -6.49 -57.14
C GLU A 143 18.86 -5.56 -58.35
N ARG A 144 18.54 -6.06 -59.55
CA ARG A 144 18.51 -5.24 -60.77
C ARG A 144 17.53 -4.09 -60.68
N ARG A 145 16.32 -4.33 -60.13
CA ARG A 145 15.31 -3.28 -59.92
C ARG A 145 15.76 -2.27 -58.88
N MET A 146 16.42 -2.70 -57.81
CA MET A 146 16.97 -1.81 -56.80
C MET A 146 18.06 -0.90 -57.39
N LEU A 147 18.98 -1.45 -58.20
CA LEU A 147 20.02 -0.67 -58.87
C LEU A 147 19.43 0.36 -59.84
N ALA A 148 18.44 -0.04 -60.65
CA ALA A 148 17.76 0.88 -61.56
C ALA A 148 17.09 2.05 -60.82
N ASN A 149 16.46 1.78 -59.67
CA ASN A 149 15.84 2.83 -58.84
C ASN A 149 16.90 3.77 -58.23
N LEU A 150 18.03 3.24 -57.74
CA LEU A 150 19.11 4.06 -57.19
C LEU A 150 19.78 4.93 -58.27
N GLU A 151 19.94 4.41 -59.47
CA GLU A 151 20.48 5.16 -60.60
C GLU A 151 19.51 6.25 -61.07
N ALA A 152 18.20 5.96 -61.11
CA ALA A 152 17.18 6.96 -61.38
C ALA A 152 17.21 8.11 -60.36
N LEU A 153 17.32 7.81 -59.06
CA LEU A 153 17.47 8.84 -58.03
C LEU A 153 18.71 9.71 -58.25
N LYS A 154 19.86 9.06 -58.51
CA LYS A 154 21.11 9.76 -58.79
C LYS A 154 21.01 10.68 -60.00
N ASN A 155 20.34 10.25 -61.06
CA ASN A 155 20.11 11.04 -62.27
C ASN A 155 19.20 12.25 -62.02
N THR A 156 18.32 12.18 -61.01
CA THR A 156 17.50 13.32 -60.57
C THR A 156 18.22 14.25 -59.58
N GLY A 157 19.48 13.96 -59.22
CA GLY A 157 20.24 14.74 -58.26
C GLY A 157 19.91 14.45 -56.80
N PHE A 158 19.19 13.36 -56.51
CA PHE A 158 18.90 12.89 -55.16
C PHE A 158 19.71 11.64 -54.82
N ASP A 159 20.15 11.54 -53.57
CA ASP A 159 20.52 10.25 -53.00
C ASP A 159 19.37 9.70 -52.13
N LEU A 160 19.50 8.45 -51.70
CA LEU A 160 18.48 7.80 -50.87
C LEU A 160 18.26 8.53 -49.53
N ALA A 161 19.32 9.10 -48.94
CA ALA A 161 19.24 9.77 -47.65
C ALA A 161 18.45 11.08 -47.75
N LEU A 162 18.77 11.93 -48.73
CA LEU A 162 18.06 13.17 -49.04
C LEU A 162 16.62 12.90 -49.44
N MET A 163 16.37 11.87 -50.25
CA MET A 163 15.00 11.50 -50.61
C MET A 163 14.17 11.14 -49.37
N LEU A 164 14.72 10.33 -48.46
CA LEU A 164 14.04 9.97 -47.21
C LEU A 164 13.88 11.18 -46.28
N ASP A 165 14.88 12.06 -46.20
CA ASP A 165 14.81 13.27 -45.40
C ASP A 165 13.68 14.20 -45.89
N PHE A 166 13.64 14.51 -47.19
CA PHE A 166 12.56 15.31 -47.79
C PHE A 166 11.18 14.64 -47.71
N LEU A 167 11.13 13.31 -47.77
CA LEU A 167 9.90 12.55 -47.58
C LEU A 167 9.41 12.61 -46.11
N CYS A 168 10.31 12.77 -45.14
CA CYS A 168 9.98 12.78 -43.71
C CYS A 168 9.79 14.20 -43.11
N ASP A 169 10.47 15.23 -43.63
CA ASP A 169 10.49 16.63 -43.12
C ASP A 169 9.12 17.33 -43.13
N GLY A 170 8.09 16.73 -43.75
CA GLY A 170 6.71 17.23 -43.68
C GLY A 170 6.43 18.41 -44.62
N LYS A 171 7.36 19.36 -44.77
CA LYS A 171 7.20 20.63 -45.52
C LYS A 171 6.73 20.45 -46.96
N TYR A 172 7.30 19.50 -47.68
CA TYR A 172 6.96 19.22 -49.08
C TYR A 172 5.82 18.20 -49.21
N THR A 173 5.63 17.37 -48.18
CA THR A 173 4.66 16.26 -48.21
C THR A 173 3.20 16.74 -48.13
N THR A 174 2.95 17.94 -47.62
CA THR A 174 1.58 18.50 -47.52
C THR A 174 1.02 18.94 -48.88
N ARG A 175 1.88 19.31 -49.82
CA ARG A 175 1.47 19.91 -51.11
C ARG A 175 1.15 18.89 -52.20
N ASN A 176 1.83 17.74 -52.21
CA ASN A 176 1.67 16.74 -53.26
C ASN A 176 1.03 15.46 -52.70
N ALA A 177 -0.15 15.11 -53.21
CA ALA A 177 -0.90 13.94 -52.76
C ALA A 177 -0.14 12.63 -52.95
N THR A 178 0.70 12.51 -53.99
CA THR A 178 1.54 11.34 -54.24
C THR A 178 2.65 11.22 -53.22
N ILE A 179 3.32 12.33 -52.87
CA ILE A 179 4.37 12.34 -51.84
C ILE A 179 3.77 12.03 -50.47
N ARG A 180 2.60 12.62 -50.16
CA ARG A 180 1.84 12.31 -48.95
C ARG A 180 1.48 10.82 -48.90
N TYR A 181 0.96 10.26 -49.99
CA TYR A 181 0.62 8.85 -50.09
C TYR A 181 1.85 7.97 -49.85
N ALA A 182 2.99 8.29 -50.46
CA ALA A 182 4.24 7.55 -50.27
C ALA A 182 4.75 7.63 -48.83
N ARG A 183 4.68 8.82 -48.20
CA ARG A 183 5.03 9.01 -46.79
C ARG A 183 4.11 8.19 -45.89
N THR A 184 2.80 8.27 -46.06
CA THR A 184 1.83 7.48 -45.27
C THR A 184 2.06 5.99 -45.49
N ALA A 185 2.30 5.54 -46.74
CA ALA A 185 2.62 4.16 -47.03
C ALA A 185 3.90 3.68 -46.35
N LEU A 186 4.93 4.53 -46.25
CA LEU A 186 6.15 4.23 -45.50
C LEU A 186 5.91 4.19 -43.98
N MET A 187 5.20 5.18 -43.42
CA MET A 187 4.98 5.32 -41.98
C MET A 187 4.03 4.26 -41.40
N CYS A 188 3.08 3.79 -42.21
CA CYS A 188 2.14 2.74 -41.82
C CYS A 188 2.60 1.33 -42.26
N SER A 189 3.75 1.19 -42.91
CA SER A 189 4.22 -0.08 -43.46
C SER A 189 4.75 -1.03 -42.38
N ASP A 190 4.38 -2.30 -42.48
CA ASP A 190 4.87 -3.38 -41.61
C ASP A 190 6.39 -3.62 -41.77
N GLU A 191 6.97 -3.13 -42.86
CA GLU A 191 8.39 -3.22 -43.18
C GLU A 191 9.23 -2.19 -42.41
N LEU A 192 8.66 -1.05 -42.00
CA LEU A 192 9.43 0.06 -41.40
C LEU A 192 10.21 -0.36 -40.14
N PRO A 193 9.65 -1.11 -39.17
CA PRO A 193 10.42 -1.63 -38.04
C PRO A 193 11.58 -2.52 -38.47
N ASN A 194 11.40 -3.31 -39.54
CA ASN A 194 12.46 -4.15 -40.08
C ASN A 194 13.56 -3.31 -40.76
N ILE A 195 13.17 -2.27 -41.50
CA ILE A 195 14.12 -1.30 -42.08
C ILE A 195 14.99 -0.70 -40.98
N PHE A 196 14.40 -0.18 -39.90
CA PHE A 196 15.17 0.37 -38.78
C PHE A 196 16.09 -0.66 -38.11
N ARG A 197 15.61 -1.90 -37.91
CA ARG A 197 16.45 -3.00 -37.37
C ARG A 197 17.62 -3.32 -38.29
N CYS A 198 17.40 -3.36 -39.60
CA CYS A 198 18.45 -3.56 -40.60
C CYS A 198 19.42 -2.38 -40.64
N CYS A 199 18.95 -1.14 -40.56
CA CYS A 199 19.81 0.04 -40.49
C CYS A 199 20.69 -0.01 -39.22
N LEU A 200 20.13 -0.41 -38.07
CA LEU A 200 20.86 -0.54 -36.82
C LEU A 200 21.87 -1.71 -36.85
N LYS A 201 21.47 -2.83 -37.44
CA LYS A 201 22.22 -4.10 -37.49
C LYS A 201 22.18 -4.70 -38.90
N PRO A 202 22.97 -4.17 -39.85
CA PRO A 202 22.92 -4.56 -41.28
C PRO A 202 23.11 -6.07 -41.46
N PRO A 203 22.42 -6.75 -42.39
CA PRO A 203 22.62 -8.19 -42.59
C PRO A 203 24.10 -8.53 -42.85
N ARG A 204 24.53 -9.73 -42.43
CA ARG A 204 25.87 -10.24 -42.78
C ARG A 204 25.76 -10.90 -44.16
N TRP A 205 26.64 -10.52 -45.08
CA TRP A 205 26.71 -11.11 -46.43
C TRP A 205 26.84 -12.64 -46.43
N SER A 206 27.49 -13.20 -45.41
CA SER A 206 27.52 -14.64 -45.17
C SER A 206 27.70 -14.90 -43.67
N ALA A 207 27.03 -15.92 -43.14
CA ALA A 207 27.22 -16.36 -41.75
C ALA A 207 28.69 -16.70 -41.45
N SER A 208 29.42 -17.19 -42.47
CA SER A 208 30.82 -17.63 -42.38
C SER A 208 31.84 -16.55 -42.77
N ALA A 209 31.40 -15.40 -43.30
CA ALA A 209 32.33 -14.34 -43.66
C ALA A 209 32.93 -13.70 -42.40
N LYS A 210 34.22 -13.89 -42.18
CA LYS A 210 35.03 -13.20 -41.16
C LYS A 210 35.17 -11.69 -41.41
N LYS A 211 34.57 -11.16 -42.48
CA LYS A 211 34.64 -9.74 -42.84
C LYS A 211 33.90 -8.90 -41.79
N LYS A 212 34.47 -7.73 -41.48
CA LYS A 212 33.86 -6.74 -40.57
C LYS A 212 32.49 -6.36 -41.10
N ARG A 213 31.46 -6.44 -40.24
CA ARG A 213 30.10 -5.99 -40.56
C ARG A 213 30.15 -4.51 -40.98
N ALA A 214 29.36 -4.13 -41.98
CA ALA A 214 29.18 -2.73 -42.31
C ALA A 214 28.82 -1.93 -41.05
N THR A 215 29.40 -0.74 -40.91
CA THR A 215 29.06 0.17 -39.82
C THR A 215 27.63 0.63 -40.05
N GLY A 216 26.65 -0.04 -39.43
CA GLY A 216 25.25 0.34 -39.54
C GLY A 216 25.00 1.77 -39.06
N GLY A 217 23.79 2.26 -39.26
CA GLY A 217 23.31 3.58 -38.83
C GLY A 217 23.24 3.76 -37.31
N ARG A 218 23.86 2.90 -36.50
CA ARG A 218 23.83 2.97 -35.03
C ARG A 218 24.25 4.32 -34.48
N LYS A 219 25.22 4.99 -35.10
CA LYS A 219 25.68 6.31 -34.65
C LYS A 219 24.60 7.40 -34.78
N GLY A 220 23.77 7.34 -35.82
CA GLY A 220 22.69 8.30 -36.05
C GLY A 220 21.38 7.89 -35.38
N LEU A 221 21.01 6.60 -35.45
CA LEU A 221 19.73 6.12 -34.95
C LEU A 221 19.68 5.90 -33.44
N ALA A 222 20.81 5.60 -32.78
CA ALA A 222 20.77 5.31 -31.35
C ALA A 222 20.43 6.53 -30.48
N PRO A 223 21.00 7.73 -30.71
CA PRO A 223 20.61 8.93 -29.95
C PRO A 223 19.12 9.25 -30.13
N VAL A 224 18.63 9.26 -31.37
CA VAL A 224 17.20 9.52 -31.67
C VAL A 224 16.28 8.51 -30.99
N ALA A 225 16.65 7.23 -30.97
CA ALA A 225 15.86 6.21 -30.28
C ALA A 225 15.88 6.40 -28.75
N VAL A 226 16.99 6.86 -28.16
CA VAL A 226 17.07 7.18 -26.73
C VAL A 226 16.20 8.39 -26.41
N ASP A 227 16.30 9.46 -27.19
CA ASP A 227 15.52 10.69 -27.00
C ASP A 227 14.02 10.38 -27.07
N TRP A 228 13.60 9.61 -28.09
CA TRP A 228 12.20 9.19 -28.22
C TRP A 228 11.74 8.31 -27.05
N CYS A 229 12.56 7.36 -26.60
CA CYS A 229 12.25 6.55 -25.41
C CYS A 229 12.09 7.43 -24.16
N LEU A 230 12.93 8.45 -23.97
CA LEU A 230 12.85 9.36 -22.83
C LEU A 230 11.57 10.21 -22.89
N GLU A 231 11.19 10.71 -24.07
CA GLU A 231 9.93 11.44 -24.26
C GLU A 231 8.72 10.57 -23.89
N VAL A 232 8.68 9.34 -24.38
CA VAL A 232 7.61 8.38 -24.05
C VAL A 232 7.59 8.08 -22.55
N MET A 233 8.75 7.82 -21.93
CA MET A 233 8.85 7.54 -20.50
C MET A 233 8.42 8.74 -19.65
N HIS A 234 8.80 9.97 -20.00
CA HIS A 234 8.35 11.18 -19.30
C HIS A 234 6.83 11.35 -19.40
N LYS A 235 6.26 11.20 -20.59
CA LYS A 235 4.79 11.25 -20.78
C LYS A 235 4.06 10.21 -19.94
N GLU A 236 4.57 8.98 -19.93
CA GLU A 236 4.02 7.90 -19.11
C GLU A 236 4.19 8.16 -17.60
N MET A 237 5.32 8.72 -17.18
CA MET A 237 5.56 9.14 -15.78
C MET A 237 4.57 10.23 -15.34
N ASP A 238 4.35 11.25 -16.16
CA ASP A 238 3.37 12.30 -15.87
C ASP A 238 1.95 11.72 -15.74
N ALA A 239 1.58 10.80 -16.63
CA ALA A 239 0.30 10.08 -16.56
C ALA A 239 0.15 9.20 -15.31
N LEU A 240 1.26 8.70 -14.75
CA LEU A 240 1.26 7.93 -13.50
C LEU A 240 1.10 8.80 -12.25
N GLY A 241 1.35 10.12 -12.31
CA GLY A 241 1.31 11.02 -11.16
C GLY A 241 0.03 10.88 -10.30
N PRO A 242 -1.18 10.95 -10.90
CA PRO A 242 -2.44 10.81 -10.15
C PRO A 242 -2.61 9.45 -9.45
N LEU A 243 -2.01 8.38 -9.98
CA LEU A 243 -2.09 7.03 -9.39
C LEU A 243 -1.27 6.91 -8.10
N LEU A 244 -0.14 7.64 -8.05
CA LEU A 244 0.86 7.58 -6.97
C LEU A 244 0.84 8.79 -6.03
N THR A 245 0.10 9.83 -6.37
CA THR A 245 -0.15 10.96 -5.47
C THR A 245 -1.17 10.53 -4.41
N THR A 246 -0.91 10.91 -3.16
CA THR A 246 -1.89 10.75 -2.08
C THR A 246 -2.29 12.12 -1.57
N ASP A 247 -3.60 12.37 -1.47
CA ASP A 247 -4.09 13.59 -0.87
C ASP A 247 -3.58 13.73 0.58
N THR A 248 -2.93 14.85 0.86
CA THR A 248 -2.38 15.21 2.16
C THR A 248 -3.40 15.16 3.30
N ALA A 249 -4.69 15.36 3.01
CA ALA A 249 -5.76 15.28 4.01
C ALA A 249 -6.09 13.85 4.42
N THR A 250 -5.91 12.87 3.52
CA THR A 250 -6.30 11.47 3.72
C THR A 250 -5.12 10.49 3.79
N ASP A 251 -3.90 10.99 3.65
CA ASP A 251 -2.69 10.19 3.46
C ASP A 251 -2.31 9.24 4.59
N VAL A 252 -2.86 9.44 5.79
CA VAL A 252 -2.64 8.58 6.96
C VAL A 252 -3.86 7.74 7.34
N ARG A 253 -4.93 7.78 6.54
CA ARG A 253 -6.11 6.95 6.77
C ARG A 253 -5.81 5.49 6.44
N ALA A 254 -6.40 4.57 7.20
CA ALA A 254 -6.19 3.14 7.05
C ALA A 254 -6.53 2.67 5.63
N GLU A 255 -7.62 3.19 5.06
CA GLU A 255 -8.07 2.87 3.69
C GLU A 255 -7.05 3.32 2.65
N SER A 256 -6.41 4.47 2.84
CA SER A 256 -5.39 4.97 1.90
C SER A 256 -4.12 4.11 1.91
N LEU A 257 -3.69 3.70 3.10
CA LEU A 257 -2.46 2.93 3.32
C LEU A 257 -2.58 1.46 2.93
N THR A 258 -3.78 0.88 3.07
CA THR A 258 -4.05 -0.55 2.84
C THR A 258 -4.91 -0.84 1.62
N GLY A 259 -5.48 0.19 0.99
CA GLY A 259 -6.42 0.05 -0.13
C GLY A 259 -5.78 -0.25 -1.48
N PHE A 260 -4.59 -0.82 -1.53
CA PHE A 260 -4.00 -1.33 -2.77
C PHE A 260 -3.11 -2.54 -2.51
N THR A 261 -3.00 -3.40 -3.52
CA THR A 261 -2.00 -4.49 -3.55
C THR A 261 -0.93 -4.21 -4.60
N PHE A 262 0.25 -4.81 -4.47
CA PHE A 262 1.31 -4.66 -5.48
C PHE A 262 0.89 -5.18 -6.86
N LEU A 263 0.10 -6.26 -6.91
CA LEU A 263 -0.39 -6.83 -8.17
C LEU A 263 -1.40 -5.91 -8.86
N GLU A 264 -2.34 -5.35 -8.09
CA GLU A 264 -3.31 -4.39 -8.61
C GLU A 264 -2.62 -3.11 -9.08
N LEU A 265 -1.67 -2.58 -8.29
CA LEU A 265 -0.94 -1.38 -8.65
C LEU A 265 -0.07 -1.60 -9.89
N HIS A 266 0.58 -2.77 -10.01
CA HIS A 266 1.29 -3.17 -11.22
C HIS A 266 0.36 -3.21 -12.43
N ALA A 267 -0.79 -3.88 -12.33
CA ALA A 267 -1.74 -3.98 -13.44
C ALA A 267 -2.21 -2.59 -13.90
N ARG A 268 -2.49 -1.67 -12.96
CA ARG A 268 -2.85 -0.28 -13.27
C ARG A 268 -1.70 0.48 -13.93
N MET A 269 -0.47 0.30 -13.45
CA MET A 269 0.72 0.89 -14.06
C MET A 269 0.95 0.35 -15.48
N SER A 270 0.75 -0.95 -15.73
CA SER A 270 0.89 -1.53 -17.07
C SER A 270 -0.10 -0.97 -18.08
N VAL A 271 -1.26 -0.49 -17.63
CA VAL A 271 -2.25 0.16 -18.49
C VAL A 271 -1.88 1.61 -18.79
N VAL A 272 -1.40 2.36 -17.78
CA VAL A 272 -1.10 3.79 -17.92
C VAL A 272 0.29 4.05 -18.52
N ALA A 273 1.27 3.20 -18.19
CA ALA A 273 2.67 3.31 -18.55
C ALA A 273 3.24 1.98 -19.06
N PRO A 274 2.68 1.43 -20.17
CA PRO A 274 3.06 0.12 -20.68
C PRO A 274 4.53 0.03 -21.07
N THR A 275 5.09 1.10 -21.67
CA THR A 275 6.47 1.11 -22.16
C THR A 275 7.46 1.08 -21.01
N LEU A 276 7.22 1.89 -19.97
CA LEU A 276 8.03 1.93 -18.76
C LEU A 276 7.99 0.60 -18.02
N VAL A 277 6.80 0.00 -17.84
CA VAL A 277 6.68 -1.30 -17.19
C VAL A 277 7.37 -2.39 -18.00
N GLN A 278 7.15 -2.44 -19.31
CA GLN A 278 7.81 -3.41 -20.19
C GLN A 278 9.34 -3.23 -20.16
N PHE A 279 9.83 -1.99 -20.14
CA PHE A 279 11.26 -1.71 -20.01
C PHE A 279 11.81 -2.27 -18.71
N MET A 280 11.14 -2.01 -17.58
CA MET A 280 11.55 -2.53 -16.27
C MET A 280 11.51 -4.05 -16.19
N ASP A 281 10.51 -4.68 -16.79
CA ASP A 281 10.37 -6.14 -16.84
C ASP A 281 11.39 -6.81 -17.78
N SER A 282 11.86 -6.09 -18.79
CA SER A 282 12.88 -6.58 -19.74
C SER A 282 14.30 -6.60 -19.17
N LEU A 283 14.55 -5.88 -18.06
CA LEU A 283 15.85 -5.88 -17.42
C LEU A 283 16.19 -7.29 -16.94
N PRO A 284 17.41 -7.81 -17.20
CA PRO A 284 17.80 -9.17 -16.87
C PRO A 284 17.98 -9.34 -15.35
N ARG A 285 16.88 -9.35 -14.61
CA ARG A 285 16.81 -9.70 -13.20
C ARG A 285 16.37 -11.15 -13.10
N ARG A 286 16.99 -11.91 -12.19
CA ARG A 286 16.77 -13.36 -12.04
C ARG A 286 15.29 -13.76 -11.86
N ARG A 287 14.42 -12.83 -11.44
CA ARG A 287 12.94 -12.92 -11.46
C ARG A 287 12.37 -11.49 -11.57
N SER A 288 11.65 -11.14 -12.63
CA SER A 288 10.82 -9.93 -12.59
C SER A 288 9.68 -10.19 -11.60
N SER A 289 9.72 -9.51 -10.47
CA SER A 289 8.63 -9.52 -9.50
C SER A 289 7.87 -8.22 -9.65
N PRO A 290 6.53 -8.24 -9.77
CA PRO A 290 5.71 -7.03 -9.80
C PRO A 290 6.03 -6.05 -8.67
N VAL A 291 6.42 -6.58 -7.49
CA VAL A 291 6.84 -5.77 -6.33
C VAL A 291 8.07 -4.92 -6.65
N ILE A 292 9.06 -5.48 -7.34
CA ILE A 292 10.31 -4.80 -7.69
C ILE A 292 10.02 -3.71 -8.74
N THR A 293 9.24 -4.04 -9.77
CA THR A 293 8.87 -3.10 -10.84
C THR A 293 8.10 -1.91 -10.27
N VAL A 294 7.03 -2.17 -9.50
CA VAL A 294 6.23 -1.12 -8.85
C VAL A 294 7.05 -0.27 -7.89
N THR A 295 7.91 -0.89 -7.08
CA THR A 295 8.76 -0.15 -6.13
C THR A 295 9.76 0.74 -6.85
N THR A 296 10.40 0.25 -7.92
CA THR A 296 11.39 1.03 -8.67
C THR A 296 10.73 2.18 -9.40
N ILE A 297 9.58 1.97 -10.07
CA ILE A 297 8.82 3.04 -10.70
C ILE A 297 8.37 4.06 -9.65
N SER A 298 7.89 3.63 -8.49
CA SER A 298 7.49 4.54 -7.41
C SER A 298 8.66 5.35 -6.85
N GLN A 299 9.87 4.80 -6.79
CA GLN A 299 11.08 5.54 -6.41
C GLN A 299 11.42 6.63 -7.43
N LEU A 300 11.44 6.27 -8.72
CA LEU A 300 11.70 7.22 -9.81
C LEU A 300 10.67 8.36 -9.79
N MET A 301 9.39 8.01 -9.62
CA MET A 301 8.29 8.97 -9.53
C MET A 301 8.41 9.89 -8.31
N TYR A 302 8.84 9.36 -7.17
CA TYR A 302 9.08 10.15 -5.96
C TYR A 302 10.26 11.10 -6.09
N GLN A 303 11.34 10.67 -6.75
CA GLN A 303 12.51 11.52 -7.05
C GLN A 303 12.18 12.62 -8.06
N ASN A 304 11.31 12.33 -9.03
CA ASN A 304 10.84 13.34 -9.99
C ASN A 304 9.87 14.34 -9.32
N ASN A 305 8.95 13.86 -8.51
CA ASN A 305 8.01 14.69 -7.77
C ASN A 305 7.68 14.08 -6.40
N TRP A 306 8.08 14.79 -5.35
CA TRP A 306 7.87 14.43 -3.95
C TRP A 306 6.40 14.20 -3.56
N SER A 307 5.42 14.69 -4.32
CA SER A 307 3.99 14.41 -4.09
C SER A 307 3.59 12.98 -4.47
N ASN A 308 4.34 12.33 -5.36
CA ASN A 308 4.14 10.94 -5.80
C ASN A 308 4.72 9.95 -4.78
N ASN A 309 4.23 10.03 -3.56
CA ASN A 309 4.81 9.37 -2.39
C ASN A 309 3.92 8.29 -1.76
N ARG A 310 2.86 7.83 -2.45
CA ARG A 310 1.90 6.87 -1.89
C ARG A 310 2.59 5.63 -1.33
N LEU A 311 3.49 5.02 -2.11
CA LEU A 311 4.18 3.81 -1.69
C LEU A 311 5.19 4.08 -0.57
N GLN A 312 5.91 5.19 -0.66
CA GLN A 312 6.88 5.64 0.35
C GLN A 312 6.19 5.85 1.70
N LYS A 313 4.99 6.44 1.73
CA LYS A 313 4.18 6.60 2.94
C LYS A 313 3.80 5.25 3.57
N THR A 314 3.31 4.31 2.75
CA THR A 314 2.98 2.94 3.20
C THR A 314 4.21 2.23 3.76
N PHE A 315 5.35 2.27 3.07
CA PHE A 315 6.61 1.68 3.54
C PHE A 315 7.13 2.34 4.81
N SER A 316 7.00 3.66 4.94
CA SER A 316 7.45 4.37 6.14
C SER A 316 6.72 3.88 7.38
N ILE A 317 5.40 3.74 7.28
CA ILE A 317 4.56 3.26 8.38
C ILE A 317 4.91 1.81 8.69
N TYR A 318 4.97 0.96 7.67
CA TYR A 318 5.36 -0.44 7.82
C TYR A 318 6.72 -0.60 8.54
N PHE A 319 7.76 0.07 8.05
CA PHE A 319 9.10 -0.05 8.61
C PHE A 319 9.22 0.56 10.01
N LYS A 320 8.48 1.63 10.31
CA LYS A 320 8.45 2.19 11.67
C LYS A 320 7.92 1.16 12.67
N PHE A 321 6.84 0.47 12.32
CA PHE A 321 6.28 -0.58 13.17
C PHE A 321 7.09 -1.89 13.15
N LYS A 322 7.97 -2.08 12.16
CA LYS A 322 9.00 -3.15 12.19
C LYS A 322 10.25 -2.78 13.01
N GLY A 323 10.28 -1.61 13.64
CA GLY A 323 11.38 -1.19 14.51
C GLY A 323 12.59 -0.62 13.77
N LEU A 324 12.40 -0.09 12.56
CA LEU A 324 13.48 0.60 11.85
C LEU A 324 13.93 1.85 12.64
N THR A 325 15.25 1.98 12.82
CA THR A 325 15.87 3.11 13.54
C THR A 325 15.80 4.39 12.72
N ALA A 326 15.98 5.55 13.37
CA ALA A 326 16.02 6.84 12.67
C ALA A 326 17.11 6.87 11.56
N LYS A 327 18.32 6.38 11.86
CA LYS A 327 19.40 6.23 10.86
C LYS A 327 19.00 5.32 9.69
N GLY A 328 18.25 4.24 9.97
CA GLY A 328 17.70 3.38 8.93
C GLY A 328 16.70 4.12 8.03
N PHE A 329 15.88 4.99 8.62
CA PHE A 329 15.01 5.89 7.85
C PHE A 329 15.80 6.85 6.98
N ASP A 330 16.87 7.46 7.49
CA ASP A 330 17.68 8.41 6.72
C ASP A 330 18.30 7.74 5.48
N VAL A 331 18.85 6.52 5.64
CA VAL A 331 19.38 5.74 4.52
C VAL A 331 18.29 5.37 3.51
N LEU A 332 17.16 4.82 3.97
CA LEU A 332 16.07 4.44 3.06
C LEU A 332 15.39 5.66 2.40
N HIS A 333 15.36 6.81 3.08
CA HIS A 333 14.82 8.04 2.56
C HIS A 333 15.72 8.62 1.47
N ALA A 334 17.04 8.59 1.66
CA ALA A 334 18.01 8.95 0.63
C ALA A 334 17.89 8.05 -0.62
N LEU A 335 17.50 6.79 -0.45
CA LEU A 335 17.18 5.86 -1.54
C LEU A 335 15.79 6.06 -2.16
N GLY A 336 14.98 7.00 -1.65
CA GLY A 336 13.61 7.25 -2.13
C GLY A 336 12.60 6.14 -1.82
N LEU A 337 12.93 5.24 -0.87
CA LEU A 337 12.08 4.11 -0.46
C LEU A 337 11.04 4.47 0.59
N VAL A 338 11.37 5.43 1.46
CA VAL A 338 10.51 5.86 2.57
C VAL A 338 10.50 7.40 2.67
N MET A 339 9.53 7.91 3.41
CA MET A 339 9.47 9.28 3.89
C MET A 339 10.47 9.47 5.04
N SER A 340 10.78 10.73 5.34
CA SER A 340 11.73 11.08 6.40
C SER A 340 11.24 10.66 7.80
N HIS A 341 12.18 10.49 8.73
CA HIS A 341 11.86 10.17 10.13
C HIS A 341 10.96 11.24 10.81
N SER A 342 11.15 12.51 10.44
CA SER A 342 10.31 13.62 10.90
C SER A 342 8.87 13.49 10.39
N TRP A 343 8.70 13.18 9.09
CA TRP A 343 7.38 12.97 8.50
C TRP A 343 6.64 11.82 9.19
N ILE A 344 7.29 10.66 9.40
CA ILE A 344 6.63 9.50 10.03
C ILE A 344 6.22 9.79 11.48
N SER A 345 7.02 10.55 12.22
CA SER A 345 6.70 10.97 13.59
C SER A 345 5.50 11.91 13.64
N LYS A 346 5.38 12.83 12.68
CA LYS A 346 4.18 13.69 12.51
C LYS A 346 2.96 12.89 12.07
N ALA A 347 3.14 11.94 11.15
CA ALA A 347 2.08 11.06 10.64
C ALA A 347 1.49 10.20 11.77
N ILE A 348 2.32 9.58 12.61
CA ILE A 348 1.86 8.78 13.76
C ILE A 348 1.09 9.64 14.77
N ARG A 349 1.59 10.83 15.08
CA ARG A 349 0.87 11.77 15.95
C ARG A 349 -0.50 12.15 15.38
N ARG A 350 -0.59 12.38 14.06
CA ARG A 350 -1.86 12.66 13.37
C ARG A 350 -2.82 11.46 13.42
N MET A 351 -2.34 10.25 13.11
CA MET A 351 -3.14 9.02 13.23
C MET A 351 -3.70 8.86 14.65
N SER A 352 -2.85 9.02 15.65
CA SER A 352 -3.27 8.92 17.07
C SER A 352 -4.33 9.95 17.43
N ARG A 353 -4.20 11.21 16.99
CA ARG A 353 -5.22 12.24 17.20
C ARG A 353 -6.54 11.90 16.53
N MET A 354 -6.51 11.51 15.25
CA MET A 354 -7.72 11.13 14.50
C MET A 354 -8.46 9.97 15.18
N THR A 355 -7.74 8.95 15.63
CA THR A 355 -8.30 7.81 16.37
C THR A 355 -8.89 8.24 17.72
N LEU A 356 -8.27 9.20 18.41
CA LEU A 356 -8.83 9.76 19.65
C LEU A 356 -10.08 10.60 19.41
N ASP A 357 -10.13 11.38 18.33
CA ASP A 357 -11.30 12.17 17.96
C ASP A 357 -12.48 11.27 17.60
N GLU A 358 -12.24 10.20 16.82
CA GLU A 358 -13.24 9.16 16.56
C GLU A 358 -13.73 8.49 17.85
N LEU A 359 -12.80 8.10 18.73
CA LEU A 359 -13.14 7.52 20.03
C LEU A 359 -14.02 8.46 20.86
N ARG A 360 -13.70 9.76 20.90
CA ARG A 360 -14.49 10.77 21.64
C ARG A 360 -15.94 10.81 21.19
N GLU A 361 -16.17 10.77 19.88
CA GLU A 361 -17.53 10.74 19.33
C GLU A 361 -18.28 9.45 19.69
N LEU A 362 -17.58 8.31 19.67
CA LEU A 362 -18.19 7.00 19.93
C LEU A 362 -18.45 6.75 21.42
N VAL A 363 -17.60 7.26 22.30
CA VAL A 363 -17.75 7.18 23.77
C VAL A 363 -19.03 7.87 24.25
N GLN A 364 -19.49 8.91 23.55
CA GLN A 364 -20.76 9.58 23.85
C GLN A 364 -21.98 8.76 23.43
N LYS A 365 -21.82 7.84 22.46
CA LYS A 365 -22.91 7.07 21.84
C LYS A 365 -23.06 5.68 22.44
N TYR A 366 -21.95 5.04 22.82
CA TYR A 366 -21.92 3.63 23.19
C TYR A 366 -21.36 3.39 24.59
N PRO A 367 -21.83 2.35 25.30
CA PRO A 367 -21.18 1.88 26.52
C PRO A 367 -19.75 1.46 26.21
N TRP A 368 -18.84 1.87 27.08
CA TRP A 368 -17.42 1.63 26.92
C TRP A 368 -16.79 1.16 28.23
N VAL A 369 -15.69 0.43 28.09
CA VAL A 369 -14.84 -0.04 29.19
C VAL A 369 -13.41 0.33 28.86
N LEU A 370 -12.70 0.91 29.82
CA LEU A 370 -11.28 1.21 29.70
C LEU A 370 -10.48 0.22 30.51
N THR A 371 -9.54 -0.45 29.86
CA THR A 371 -8.50 -1.20 30.56
C THR A 371 -7.20 -0.44 30.43
N TYR A 372 -6.44 -0.36 31.50
CA TYR A 372 -5.10 0.19 31.49
C TYR A 372 -4.19 -0.71 32.31
N ASP A 373 -2.91 -0.73 31.94
CA ASP A 373 -1.88 -1.51 32.62
C ASP A 373 -0.56 -0.75 32.63
N ASN A 374 0.31 -1.07 33.58
CA ASN A 374 1.69 -0.61 33.58
C ASN A 374 2.45 -1.29 32.45
N VAL A 375 3.08 -0.50 31.61
CA VAL A 375 4.05 -0.97 30.63
C VAL A 375 5.45 -0.59 31.09
N VAL A 376 6.27 -1.60 31.33
CA VAL A 376 7.70 -1.39 31.55
C VAL A 376 8.38 -1.42 30.19
N ILE A 377 8.76 -0.25 29.69
CA ILE A 377 9.42 -0.10 28.39
C ILE A 377 10.92 -0.06 28.63
N LEU A 378 11.60 -1.12 28.20
CA LEU A 378 13.05 -1.17 28.21
C LEU A 378 13.59 -0.52 26.94
N PHE A 379 14.16 0.67 27.06
CA PHE A 379 14.91 1.28 25.97
C PHE A 379 16.30 0.66 25.91
N LYS A 380 16.46 -0.33 25.02
CA LYS A 380 17.76 -0.94 24.79
C LYS A 380 18.65 0.00 23.99
N ILE A 381 19.69 0.50 24.63
CA ILE A 381 20.73 1.28 23.97
C ILE A 381 21.74 0.30 23.38
N PHE A 382 22.02 0.43 22.08
CA PHE A 382 22.93 -0.46 21.35
C PHE A 382 24.41 -0.06 21.47
N SER A 383 24.70 1.20 21.84
CA SER A 383 26.05 1.68 22.13
C SER A 383 26.08 2.36 23.51
N GLN A 384 26.70 1.70 24.48
CA GLN A 384 26.80 2.22 25.84
C GLN A 384 27.84 3.37 25.84
N ARG A 385 27.35 4.60 25.93
CA ARG A 385 28.19 5.78 26.27
C ARG A 385 28.05 6.01 27.77
N LEU A 386 29.05 6.62 28.42
CA LEU A 386 29.07 6.87 29.87
C LEU A 386 27.78 7.56 30.38
N GLU A 387 27.19 8.40 29.54
CA GLU A 387 25.97 9.19 29.86
C GLU A 387 24.68 8.53 29.35
N ASN A 388 24.79 7.51 28.49
CA ASN A 388 23.65 6.85 27.85
C ASN A 388 23.42 5.48 28.52
N LEU A 389 22.99 5.53 29.78
CA LEU A 389 22.63 4.35 30.57
C LEU A 389 21.26 3.81 30.15
N GLN A 390 21.09 2.49 30.21
CA GLN A 390 19.80 1.85 29.92
C GLN A 390 18.71 2.44 30.83
N LYS A 391 17.80 3.21 30.24
CA LYS A 391 16.68 3.82 30.96
C LYS A 391 15.49 2.86 30.93
N LEU A 392 15.21 2.25 32.09
CA LEU A 392 13.95 1.57 32.30
C LEU A 392 12.88 2.64 32.51
N THR A 393 11.94 2.75 31.59
CA THR A 393 10.85 3.73 31.71
C THR A 393 9.56 2.99 32.03
N SER A 394 8.89 3.39 33.11
CA SER A 394 7.55 2.93 33.45
C SER A 394 6.52 3.83 32.79
N GLY A 395 5.71 3.28 31.89
CA GLY A 395 4.56 3.96 31.32
C GLY A 395 3.25 3.29 31.73
N THR A 396 2.15 3.93 31.36
CA THR A 396 0.81 3.34 31.40
C THR A 396 0.29 3.26 29.97
N ALA A 397 -0.18 2.08 29.56
CA ALA A 397 -0.88 1.88 28.30
C ALA A 397 -2.35 1.63 28.56
N ALA A 398 -3.22 2.16 27.71
CA ALA A 398 -4.66 2.02 27.89
C ALA A 398 -5.36 1.64 26.59
N THR A 399 -6.45 0.90 26.71
CA THR A 399 -7.29 0.44 25.61
C THR A 399 -8.74 0.69 25.97
N ALA A 400 -9.46 1.39 25.10
CA ALA A 400 -10.91 1.56 25.22
C ALA A 400 -11.63 0.51 24.38
N TYR A 401 -12.56 -0.20 24.99
CA TYR A 401 -13.46 -1.15 24.35
C TYR A 401 -14.85 -0.54 24.31
N LEU A 402 -15.47 -0.49 23.14
CA LEU A 402 -16.82 0.00 22.96
C LEU A 402 -17.70 -1.14 22.48
N LYS A 403 -18.94 -1.18 22.96
CA LYS A 403 -19.91 -2.20 22.56
C LYS A 403 -21.14 -1.54 21.93
N PRO A 404 -21.18 -1.42 20.60
CA PRO A 404 -22.38 -0.96 19.89
C PRO A 404 -23.61 -1.78 20.26
N GLY A 405 -24.76 -1.13 20.36
CA GLY A 405 -26.04 -1.80 20.68
C GLY A 405 -26.16 -2.33 22.11
N ALA A 406 -25.15 -2.19 22.96
CA ALA A 406 -25.30 -2.50 24.38
C ALA A 406 -26.20 -1.47 25.07
N THR A 407 -27.08 -1.96 25.95
CA THR A 407 -27.86 -1.11 26.85
C THR A 407 -26.91 -0.31 27.75
N PRO A 408 -27.03 1.03 27.81
CA PRO A 408 -26.29 1.85 28.76
C PRO A 408 -26.43 1.30 30.18
N LEU A 409 -25.32 1.24 30.91
CA LEU A 409 -25.34 0.87 32.32
C LEU A 409 -26.11 1.94 33.11
N PRO A 410 -26.87 1.54 34.16
CA PRO A 410 -27.53 2.51 35.01
C PRO A 410 -26.50 3.43 35.68
N ALA A 411 -26.88 4.67 35.99
CA ALA A 411 -25.99 5.62 36.66
C ALA A 411 -25.47 5.10 38.02
N SER A 412 -26.21 4.22 38.68
CA SER A 412 -25.81 3.54 39.91
C SER A 412 -24.71 2.50 39.71
N ALA A 413 -24.52 1.95 38.50
CA ALA A 413 -23.67 0.78 38.28
C ALA A 413 -22.24 0.93 38.80
N THR A 414 -21.68 2.15 38.72
CA THR A 414 -20.33 2.42 39.23
C THR A 414 -20.30 2.46 40.75
N GLN A 415 -21.35 3.01 41.37
CA GLN A 415 -21.51 3.01 42.82
C GLN A 415 -21.77 1.59 43.33
N ASP A 416 -22.67 0.86 42.69
CA ASP A 416 -23.00 -0.54 42.99
C ASP A 416 -21.74 -1.43 42.90
N LEU A 417 -20.92 -1.23 41.86
CA LEU A 417 -19.65 -1.94 41.71
C LEU A 417 -18.66 -1.60 42.83
N LYS A 418 -18.57 -0.33 43.25
CA LYS A 418 -17.69 0.10 44.34
C LYS A 418 -18.14 -0.50 45.67
N GLU A 419 -19.43 -0.45 45.96
CA GLU A 419 -20.03 -1.03 47.16
C GLU A 419 -19.86 -2.56 47.18
N GLN A 420 -20.09 -3.22 46.05
CA GLN A 420 -19.85 -4.65 45.91
C GLN A 420 -18.37 -5.00 46.11
N ARG A 421 -17.44 -4.19 45.59
CA ARG A 421 -16.00 -4.39 45.83
C ARG A 421 -15.63 -4.17 47.29
N ALA A 422 -16.16 -3.14 47.94
CA ALA A 422 -15.93 -2.88 49.36
C ALA A 422 -16.46 -4.02 50.23
N ALA A 423 -17.68 -4.49 49.99
CA ALA A 423 -18.24 -5.64 50.69
C ALA A 423 -17.42 -6.92 50.46
N ASN A 424 -16.93 -7.14 49.24
CA ASN A 424 -16.11 -8.31 48.90
C ASN A 424 -14.67 -8.23 49.46
N LEU A 425 -14.17 -7.04 49.79
CA LEU A 425 -12.88 -6.85 50.47
C LEU A 425 -12.93 -7.44 51.88
N ASP A 426 -14.08 -7.33 52.56
CA ASP A 426 -14.30 -7.89 53.89
C ASP A 426 -14.51 -9.41 53.87
N SER A 427 -14.92 -9.97 52.73
CA SER A 427 -15.14 -11.40 52.53
C SER A 427 -14.33 -11.94 51.33
N PRO A 428 -13.00 -12.06 51.45
CA PRO A 428 -12.16 -12.51 50.35
C PRO A 428 -12.56 -13.91 49.88
N ILE A 429 -12.42 -14.18 48.58
CA ILE A 429 -12.76 -15.47 48.00
C ILE A 429 -11.89 -16.57 48.64
N THR A 430 -12.55 -17.49 49.35
CA THR A 430 -11.84 -18.59 50.02
C THR A 430 -11.53 -19.72 49.04
N ILE A 431 -10.47 -20.50 49.31
CA ILE A 431 -10.13 -21.68 48.52
C ILE A 431 -11.33 -22.64 48.41
N ARG A 432 -12.07 -22.81 49.51
CA ARG A 432 -13.29 -23.62 49.52
C ARG A 432 -14.32 -23.11 48.51
N ARG A 433 -14.57 -21.79 48.48
CA ARG A 433 -15.49 -21.17 47.53
C ARG A 433 -15.01 -21.33 46.08
N VAL A 434 -13.71 -21.22 45.82
CA VAL A 434 -13.13 -21.48 44.49
C VAL A 434 -13.40 -22.92 44.05
N LEU A 435 -13.18 -23.90 44.93
CA LEU A 435 -13.45 -25.31 44.64
C LEU A 435 -14.93 -25.58 44.38
N ASP A 436 -15.82 -24.98 45.18
CA ASP A 436 -17.26 -25.13 44.99
C ASP A 436 -17.71 -24.50 43.65
N LEU A 437 -17.20 -23.32 43.30
CA LEU A 437 -17.44 -22.67 41.99
C LEU A 437 -16.89 -23.53 40.84
N ALA A 438 -15.70 -24.11 41.00
CA ALA A 438 -15.10 -25.01 40.02
C ALA A 438 -15.93 -26.28 39.84
N ALA A 439 -16.45 -26.87 40.92
CA ALA A 439 -17.32 -28.05 40.85
C ALA A 439 -18.62 -27.75 40.08
N VAL A 440 -19.25 -26.60 40.35
CA VAL A 440 -20.45 -26.14 39.63
C VAL A 440 -20.15 -25.85 38.16
N GLY A 441 -19.04 -25.15 37.88
CA GLY A 441 -18.57 -24.86 36.53
C GLY A 441 -18.27 -26.13 35.73
N ASN A 442 -17.55 -27.09 36.33
CA ASN A 442 -17.21 -28.36 35.72
C ASN A 442 -18.46 -29.18 35.37
N LYS A 443 -19.50 -29.17 36.21
CA LYS A 443 -20.77 -29.83 35.88
C LYS A 443 -21.39 -29.27 34.61
N LYS A 444 -21.32 -27.94 34.40
CA LYS A 444 -21.80 -27.26 33.19
C LYS A 444 -20.90 -27.48 31.98
N LEU A 445 -19.58 -27.56 32.17
CA LEU A 445 -18.59 -27.74 31.11
C LEU A 445 -18.41 -29.21 30.68
N ARG A 446 -18.82 -30.18 31.49
CA ARG A 446 -18.64 -31.61 31.21
C ARG A 446 -19.16 -32.05 29.83
N PRO A 447 -20.34 -31.61 29.35
CA PRO A 447 -20.80 -31.93 27.99
C PRO A 447 -19.86 -31.39 26.90
N TYR A 448 -19.27 -30.22 27.11
CA TYR A 448 -18.30 -29.62 26.19
C TYR A 448 -16.99 -30.38 26.14
N TYR A 449 -16.46 -30.79 27.29
CA TYR A 449 -15.25 -31.61 27.32
C TYR A 449 -15.47 -32.97 26.65
N ALA A 450 -16.62 -33.60 26.89
CA ALA A 450 -16.98 -34.84 26.20
C ALA A 450 -17.06 -34.64 24.68
N TRP A 451 -17.74 -33.57 24.23
CA TRP A 451 -17.82 -33.23 22.82
C TRP A 451 -16.45 -32.90 22.20
N LEU A 452 -15.59 -32.13 22.88
CA LEU A 452 -14.24 -31.79 22.39
C LEU A 452 -13.37 -33.04 22.22
N LEU A 453 -13.40 -33.96 23.18
CA LEU A 453 -12.69 -35.24 23.09
C LEU A 453 -13.24 -36.09 21.94
N LEU A 454 -14.57 -36.17 21.79
CA LEU A 454 -15.20 -36.88 20.68
C LEU A 454 -14.88 -36.24 19.33
N ALA A 455 -14.90 -34.91 19.23
CA ALA A 455 -14.56 -34.17 18.01
C ALA A 455 -13.10 -34.39 17.61
N ALA A 456 -12.17 -34.41 18.57
CA ALA A 456 -10.76 -34.72 18.32
C ALA A 456 -10.58 -36.15 17.76
N LEU A 457 -11.31 -37.13 18.30
CA LEU A 457 -11.29 -38.51 17.80
C LEU A 457 -11.94 -38.61 16.40
N ILE A 458 -13.07 -37.93 16.19
CA ILE A 458 -13.82 -37.94 14.93
C ILE A 458 -13.06 -37.25 13.81
N HIS A 459 -12.31 -36.19 14.10
CA HIS A 459 -11.49 -35.48 13.12
C HIS A 459 -10.08 -36.06 12.97
N SER A 460 -9.78 -37.19 13.62
CA SER A 460 -8.55 -37.91 13.36
C SER A 460 -8.60 -38.54 11.96
N PRO A 461 -7.47 -38.58 11.23
CA PRO A 461 -7.43 -39.16 9.88
C PRO A 461 -7.80 -40.65 9.84
N ASP A 462 -7.63 -41.36 10.96
CA ASP A 462 -7.90 -42.79 11.08
C ASP A 462 -9.39 -43.12 11.30
N PHE A 463 -10.23 -42.10 11.54
CA PHE A 463 -11.65 -42.30 11.84
C PHE A 463 -12.54 -41.78 10.70
N ASP A 464 -13.14 -42.69 9.94
CA ASP A 464 -14.10 -42.34 8.90
C ASP A 464 -15.53 -42.21 9.48
N LEU A 465 -15.92 -40.96 9.76
CA LEU A 465 -17.25 -40.62 10.26
C LEU A 465 -18.39 -41.11 9.34
N SER A 466 -18.15 -41.24 8.04
CA SER A 466 -19.17 -41.68 7.08
C SER A 466 -19.61 -43.12 7.30
N THR A 467 -18.67 -43.97 7.75
CA THR A 467 -18.86 -45.40 8.05
C THR A 467 -19.41 -45.65 9.46
N TYR A 468 -19.38 -44.65 10.33
CA TYR A 468 -19.79 -44.80 11.72
C TYR A 468 -21.31 -44.88 11.86
N LYS A 469 -21.81 -46.03 12.36
CA LYS A 469 -23.25 -46.33 12.51
C LYS A 469 -24.03 -45.29 13.31
N PHE A 470 -23.37 -44.57 14.22
CA PHE A 470 -23.99 -43.59 15.12
C PHE A 470 -23.56 -42.15 14.82
N LYS A 471 -23.22 -41.83 13.56
CA LYS A 471 -22.80 -40.48 13.15
C LYS A 471 -23.81 -39.37 13.48
N ASP A 472 -25.09 -39.71 13.55
CA ASP A 472 -26.18 -38.77 13.89
C ASP A 472 -26.52 -38.74 15.39
N HIS A 473 -25.74 -39.42 16.25
CA HIS A 473 -26.01 -39.47 17.68
C HIS A 473 -25.87 -38.09 18.33
N THR A 474 -26.79 -37.73 19.22
CA THR A 474 -26.85 -36.40 19.86
C THR A 474 -25.58 -36.01 20.63
N LEU A 475 -24.84 -37.00 21.15
CA LEU A 475 -23.53 -36.77 21.80
C LEU A 475 -22.42 -36.30 20.85
N LEU A 476 -22.55 -36.54 19.54
CA LEU A 476 -21.62 -36.04 18.53
C LEU A 476 -21.96 -34.62 18.10
N GLN A 477 -23.20 -34.16 18.36
CA GLN A 477 -23.62 -32.80 18.09
C GLN A 477 -22.99 -31.85 19.11
N LYS A 478 -22.59 -30.67 18.65
CA LYS A 478 -22.01 -29.63 19.49
C LYS A 478 -23.03 -29.19 20.56
N PRO A 479 -22.69 -29.24 21.86
CA PRO A 479 -23.59 -28.77 22.91
C PRO A 479 -23.93 -27.28 22.75
N PRO A 480 -25.13 -26.84 23.17
CA PRO A 480 -25.56 -25.45 23.05
C PRO A 480 -24.76 -24.52 23.98
N PRO A 481 -24.23 -23.38 23.48
CA PRO A 481 -23.35 -22.47 24.23
C PRO A 481 -23.92 -22.14 25.60
N LEU A 482 -23.13 -22.31 26.67
CA LEU A 482 -23.58 -22.00 28.04
C LEU A 482 -23.96 -20.53 28.20
N ASN A 483 -23.18 -19.65 27.58
CA ASN A 483 -23.40 -18.22 27.51
C ASN A 483 -23.10 -17.78 26.08
N PRO A 484 -24.04 -17.89 25.13
CA PRO A 484 -23.82 -17.43 23.77
C PRO A 484 -23.52 -15.93 23.83
N LEU A 485 -22.33 -15.55 23.37
CA LEU A 485 -22.08 -14.15 23.08
C LEU A 485 -22.98 -13.76 21.90
N PRO A 486 -23.55 -12.54 21.90
CA PRO A 486 -24.30 -12.08 20.74
C PRO A 486 -23.41 -12.16 19.50
N ILE A 487 -23.96 -12.74 18.43
CA ILE A 487 -23.25 -12.96 17.16
C ILE A 487 -23.82 -11.95 16.16
N GLY A 488 -22.96 -11.25 15.43
CA GLY A 488 -23.36 -10.29 14.41
C GLY A 488 -22.38 -9.13 14.28
N LYS A 489 -22.51 -8.34 13.21
CA LYS A 489 -21.69 -7.13 13.01
C LYS A 489 -21.91 -6.12 14.13
N ASP A 490 -23.15 -5.99 14.61
CA ASP A 490 -23.52 -5.05 15.67
C ASP A 490 -23.04 -5.48 17.06
N ALA A 491 -22.77 -6.77 17.24
CA ALA A 491 -22.28 -7.32 18.50
C ALA A 491 -20.74 -7.25 18.65
N LYS A 492 -20.03 -6.87 17.58
CA LYS A 492 -18.57 -6.79 17.58
C LYS A 492 -18.13 -5.60 18.41
N SER A 493 -17.32 -5.86 19.44
CA SER A 493 -16.68 -4.80 20.21
C SER A 493 -15.66 -4.06 19.34
N MET A 494 -15.69 -2.73 19.41
CA MET A 494 -14.66 -1.88 18.83
C MET A 494 -13.56 -1.67 19.86
N GLN A 495 -12.31 -1.64 19.40
CA GLN A 495 -11.14 -1.48 20.27
C GLN A 495 -10.31 -0.29 19.78
N PHE A 496 -9.97 0.61 20.70
CA PHE A 496 -9.15 1.78 20.45
C PHE A 496 -7.95 1.76 21.38
N LEU A 497 -6.75 1.69 20.79
CA LEU A 497 -5.49 1.78 21.53
C LEU A 497 -5.20 3.26 21.82
N LEU A 498 -5.04 3.61 23.10
CA LEU A 498 -4.68 4.95 23.52
C LEU A 498 -3.15 5.11 23.53
N SER A 499 -2.69 6.36 23.43
CA SER A 499 -1.26 6.66 23.54
C SER A 499 -0.73 6.30 24.92
N SER A 500 0.49 5.77 24.99
CA SER A 500 1.16 5.49 26.27
C SER A 500 1.61 6.78 26.94
N VAL A 501 1.37 6.89 28.23
CA VAL A 501 1.83 8.04 29.04
C VAL A 501 3.01 7.60 29.89
N ASN A 502 4.05 8.42 29.98
CA ASN A 502 5.22 8.18 30.84
C ASN A 502 4.91 8.46 32.32
N GLN A 503 3.94 7.75 32.87
CA GLN A 503 3.53 7.83 34.28
C GLN A 503 3.40 6.39 34.82
N PRO A 504 4.13 6.03 35.90
CA PRO A 504 3.90 4.77 36.59
C PRO A 504 2.53 4.80 37.31
N GLU A 505 1.76 3.71 37.23
CA GLU A 505 0.48 3.56 37.95
C GLU A 505 0.67 3.68 39.48
N ALA A 506 1.85 3.33 39.98
CA ALA A 506 2.19 3.42 41.39
C ALA A 506 2.27 4.87 41.92
N SER A 507 2.33 5.88 41.04
CA SER A 507 2.22 7.28 41.46
C SER A 507 0.84 7.49 42.08
N ARG A 508 0.79 7.55 43.42
CA ARG A 508 -0.42 7.55 44.25
C ARG A 508 -1.30 8.80 44.11
N VAL A 509 -1.08 9.66 43.11
CA VAL A 509 -2.06 10.67 42.67
C VAL A 509 -3.15 9.94 41.85
N LYS A 510 -3.79 8.97 42.52
CA LYS A 510 -4.62 7.88 41.96
C LYS A 510 -5.99 8.32 41.41
N ILE A 511 -6.23 9.61 41.35
CA ILE A 511 -7.47 10.17 40.80
C ILE A 511 -7.16 11.03 39.59
N ASP A 512 -5.96 11.63 39.48
CA ASP A 512 -5.66 12.57 38.40
C ASP A 512 -5.17 11.95 37.11
N ALA A 513 -4.51 10.79 37.06
CA ALA A 513 -4.13 10.21 35.76
C ALA A 513 -5.36 9.62 35.04
N THR A 514 -6.21 8.90 35.78
CA THR A 514 -7.54 8.49 35.31
C THR A 514 -8.39 9.71 35.03
N CYS A 515 -8.41 10.74 35.90
CA CYS A 515 -9.04 12.02 35.58
C CYS A 515 -8.33 12.77 34.47
N THR A 516 -7.08 12.56 34.07
CA THR A 516 -6.45 13.31 32.98
C THR A 516 -6.81 12.67 31.67
N ILE A 517 -6.79 11.34 31.59
CA ILE A 517 -7.28 10.59 30.43
C ILE A 517 -8.80 10.75 30.31
N THR A 518 -9.55 10.57 31.40
CA THR A 518 -11.01 10.80 31.39
C THR A 518 -11.38 12.28 31.32
N SER A 519 -10.64 13.26 31.84
CA SER A 519 -10.85 14.71 31.62
C SER A 519 -10.48 15.09 30.19
N ALA A 520 -9.40 14.57 29.61
CA ALA A 520 -9.11 14.80 28.20
C ALA A 520 -10.19 14.23 27.27
N ILE A 521 -10.94 13.22 27.74
CA ILE A 521 -12.10 12.64 27.05
C ILE A 521 -13.41 13.40 27.41
N ILE A 522 -13.62 13.78 28.67
CA ILE A 522 -14.87 14.34 29.25
C ILE A 522 -14.89 15.87 29.18
N THR A 523 -13.80 16.56 29.53
CA THR A 523 -13.67 18.03 29.50
C THR A 523 -13.73 18.59 28.08
N CYS A 524 -13.37 17.79 27.07
CA CYS A 524 -13.66 18.11 25.67
C CYS A 524 -15.10 17.80 25.24
N ALA A 525 -15.75 16.80 25.85
CA ALA A 525 -17.17 16.53 25.59
C ALA A 525 -18.08 17.60 26.22
N SER A 526 -17.73 18.12 27.40
CA SER A 526 -18.47 19.18 28.09
C SER A 526 -18.24 20.56 27.48
N SER A 527 -17.07 20.85 26.89
CA SER A 527 -16.83 22.08 26.15
C SER A 527 -17.67 22.14 24.85
N PHE A 528 -17.91 21.01 24.20
CA PHE A 528 -18.85 20.92 23.06
C PHE A 528 -20.29 21.25 23.50
N TRP A 529 -20.77 20.68 24.61
CA TRP A 529 -22.09 21.01 25.15
C TRP A 529 -22.20 22.45 25.66
N SER A 530 -21.15 23.00 26.29
CA SER A 530 -21.07 24.41 26.70
C SER A 530 -21.09 25.36 25.50
N THR A 531 -20.42 25.01 24.40
CA THR A 531 -20.41 25.81 23.16
C THR A 531 -21.74 25.70 22.42
N LEU A 532 -22.37 24.52 22.43
CA LEU A 532 -23.72 24.33 21.87
C LEU A 532 -24.80 25.07 22.69
N PHE A 533 -24.65 25.11 24.02
CA PHE A 533 -25.52 25.89 24.91
C PHE A 533 -25.29 27.40 24.75
N LYS A 534 -24.04 27.85 24.61
CA LYS A 534 -23.72 29.25 24.32
C LYS A 534 -24.23 29.68 22.94
N CYS A 535 -24.11 28.85 21.91
CA CYS A 535 -24.65 29.14 20.57
C CYS A 535 -26.19 29.17 20.54
N LYS A 536 -26.88 28.30 21.29
CA LYS A 536 -28.35 28.38 21.43
C LYS A 536 -28.83 29.56 22.29
N ILE A 537 -28.08 29.94 23.32
CA ILE A 537 -28.40 31.13 24.12
C ILE A 537 -28.18 32.39 23.28
N TRP A 538 -27.10 32.49 22.50
CA TRP A 538 -26.88 33.63 21.60
C TRP A 538 -27.93 33.71 20.49
N SER A 539 -28.35 32.59 19.89
CA SER A 539 -29.43 32.61 18.90
C SER A 539 -30.79 33.02 19.49
N VAL A 540 -31.04 32.73 20.77
CA VAL A 540 -32.27 33.15 21.48
C VAL A 540 -32.18 34.61 21.92
N VAL A 541 -30.99 35.10 22.28
CA VAL A 541 -30.76 36.52 22.63
C VAL A 541 -30.80 37.41 21.38
N ASP A 542 -30.29 36.96 20.23
CA ASP A 542 -30.41 37.67 18.95
C ASP A 542 -31.86 37.66 18.43
N TRP A 543 -32.61 36.57 18.65
CA TRP A 543 -34.03 36.51 18.30
C TRP A 543 -34.89 37.39 19.23
N ALA A 544 -34.56 37.48 20.52
CA ALA A 544 -35.22 38.38 21.47
C ALA A 544 -34.83 39.86 21.24
N GLY A 545 -33.58 40.15 20.86
CA GLY A 545 -33.12 41.49 20.51
C GLY A 545 -33.76 42.03 19.23
N ALA A 546 -33.98 41.17 18.22
CA ALA A 546 -34.69 41.53 17.00
C ALA A 546 -36.19 41.81 17.24
N TRP A 547 -36.79 41.22 18.28
CA TRP A 547 -38.19 41.46 18.64
C TRP A 547 -38.39 42.77 19.42
N VAL A 548 -37.40 43.18 20.22
CA VAL A 548 -37.44 44.45 20.98
C VAL A 548 -37.11 45.66 20.10
N CYS A 549 -36.29 45.50 19.05
CA CYS A 549 -36.00 46.58 18.09
C CYS A 549 -37.05 46.73 16.96
N GLY A 550 -38.03 45.83 16.86
CA GLY A 550 -39.05 45.84 15.79
C GLY A 550 -40.31 46.66 16.09
N LEU A 551 -40.41 47.34 17.24
CA LEU A 551 -41.65 48.01 17.70
C LEU A 551 -41.61 49.55 17.71
N THR A 552 -40.57 50.17 17.17
CA THR A 552 -40.56 51.62 16.96
C THR A 552 -39.90 51.96 15.64
N PHE A 553 -40.70 52.17 14.60
CA PHE A 553 -40.62 53.26 13.60
C PHE A 553 -41.46 52.88 12.36
N GLY A 554 -42.45 53.72 12.03
CA GLY A 554 -43.15 53.62 10.74
C GLY A 554 -44.56 54.21 10.70
N SER A 555 -44.73 55.50 10.97
CA SER A 555 -45.88 56.30 10.49
C SER A 555 -45.40 57.68 10.04
N HIS A 556 -45.85 58.12 8.86
CA HIS A 556 -45.62 59.42 8.18
C HIS A 556 -44.21 59.60 7.58
N ASP A 557 -44.00 59.88 6.28
CA ASP A 557 -44.84 60.32 5.15
C ASP A 557 -44.43 59.61 3.85
#